data_AF-A0A3A8Z9S2-F1
#
_entry.id   AF-A0A3A8Z9S2-F1
#
_cell.length_a   1.000
_cell.length_b   1.000
_cell.length_c   1.000
_cell.angle_alpha   90.00
_cell.angle_beta   90.00
_cell.angle_gamma   90.00
#
_symmetry.space_group_name_H-M   'P 1'
#
loop_
_entity.id
_entity.type
_entity.pdbx_description
1 polymer ?
#
loop_
_entity_poly.entity_id
_entity_poly.type
_entity_poly.pdbx_seq_one_letter_code
_entity_poly.pdbx_strand_id
1 'polypeptide(L)'
;MNKNKILTAVMAGTMMMGSVLPVCAAVTEESKPISQDKVEETVVEYTKASTFSVVIPKKIVLDTQNKNSDYAVRVYGDISSDKKVTVAPQDALTDIEGINFYMIDQATAGTKKANVQADVTQDVVDWTSAEVTADTSKDGNVAAPTITAGNWKGTFNFNIALADAE
;
A
#
# COMPACT_ATOMS: atom_id res chain seq x y z
N MET A 1 -24.20 -78.73 -1.97
CA MET A 1 -24.63 -78.52 -0.57
C MET A 1 -23.42 -78.09 0.27
N ASN A 2 -23.36 -76.81 0.68
CA ASN A 2 -22.67 -76.27 1.87
C ASN A 2 -22.56 -74.74 1.68
N LYS A 3 -23.43 -73.92 2.29
CA LYS A 3 -23.46 -73.42 3.69
C LYS A 3 -22.67 -72.11 3.85
N ASN A 4 -23.45 -71.04 4.08
CA ASN A 4 -23.10 -69.67 4.46
C ASN A 4 -22.15 -69.54 5.66
N LYS A 5 -21.50 -68.37 5.80
CA LYS A 5 -21.52 -67.38 6.93
C LYS A 5 -20.23 -66.54 6.90
N ILE A 6 -20.26 -65.23 6.66
CA ILE A 6 -20.55 -64.10 7.59
C ILE A 6 -19.53 -63.98 8.74
N LEU A 7 -18.79 -62.85 8.69
CA LEU A 7 -18.23 -61.97 9.74
C LEU A 7 -17.59 -62.56 11.03
N THR A 8 -16.44 -62.00 11.42
CA THR A 8 -16.03 -61.57 12.80
C THR A 8 -14.63 -60.93 12.67
N ALA A 9 -14.46 -59.61 12.65
CA ALA A 9 -14.37 -58.68 13.78
C ALA A 9 -13.07 -58.79 14.60
N VAL A 10 -12.22 -57.77 14.48
CA VAL A 10 -11.31 -57.32 15.56
C VAL A 10 -11.47 -55.82 15.67
N MET A 11 -12.24 -55.39 16.67
CA MET A 11 -12.15 -54.05 17.23
C MET A 11 -10.90 -54.02 18.12
N ALA A 12 -10.05 -53.02 17.93
CA ALA A 12 -9.15 -52.53 18.96
C ALA A 12 -9.33 -51.01 18.99
N GLY A 13 -10.18 -50.56 19.92
CA GLY A 13 -10.29 -49.16 20.26
C GLY A 13 -9.11 -48.73 21.11
N THR A 14 -8.60 -47.53 20.87
CA THR A 14 -7.91 -46.77 21.92
C THR A 14 -8.24 -45.30 21.71
N MET A 15 -8.92 -44.73 22.70
CA MET A 15 -9.19 -43.31 22.81
C MET A 15 -7.86 -42.57 22.97
N MET A 16 -7.67 -41.43 22.30
CA MET A 16 -6.79 -40.39 22.83
C MET A 16 -7.45 -39.01 22.75
N MET A 17 -7.37 -38.35 23.89
CA MET A 17 -7.96 -37.09 24.31
C MET A 17 -7.59 -35.92 23.40
N GLY A 18 -8.49 -34.94 23.35
CA GLY A 18 -8.21 -33.64 22.78
C GLY A 18 -7.05 -32.96 23.50
N SER A 19 -6.14 -32.40 22.70
CA SER A 19 -5.32 -31.27 23.11
C SER A 19 -5.41 -30.25 21.99
N VAL A 20 -5.94 -29.07 22.31
CA VAL A 20 -5.86 -27.89 21.44
C VAL A 20 -4.39 -27.46 21.41
N LEU A 21 -3.66 -27.94 20.42
CA LEU A 21 -2.32 -27.44 20.15
C LEU A 21 -2.44 -26.15 19.32
N PRO A 22 -1.55 -25.16 19.53
CA PRO A 22 -1.47 -23.97 18.70
C PRO A 22 -1.23 -24.40 17.25
N VAL A 23 -1.94 -23.78 16.30
CA VAL A 23 -1.63 -23.87 14.87
C VAL A 23 -0.25 -23.25 14.67
N CYS A 24 0.78 -24.08 14.71
CA CYS A 24 2.01 -23.80 13.99
C CYS A 24 1.69 -24.03 12.52
N ALA A 25 2.05 -23.08 11.65
CA ALA A 25 2.00 -23.29 10.21
C ALA A 25 2.79 -24.57 9.88
N ALA A 26 2.07 -25.64 9.52
CA ALA A 26 2.69 -26.88 9.08
C ALA A 26 3.23 -26.63 7.67
N VAL A 27 4.52 -26.90 7.46
CA VAL A 27 5.06 -27.05 6.11
C VAL A 27 4.51 -28.38 5.59
N THR A 28 3.57 -28.32 4.65
CA THR A 28 2.94 -29.51 4.10
C THR A 28 3.82 -30.06 2.98
N GLU A 29 4.78 -30.90 3.34
CA GLU A 29 5.58 -31.63 2.36
C GLU A 29 4.73 -32.79 1.80
N GLU A 30 4.07 -32.56 0.67
CA GLU A 30 3.36 -33.63 -0.04
C GLU A 30 4.36 -34.52 -0.80
N SER A 31 4.41 -35.82 -0.47
CA SER A 31 5.26 -36.79 -1.18
C SER A 31 4.45 -38.01 -1.64
N LYS A 32 4.72 -38.47 -2.86
CA LYS A 32 4.13 -39.68 -3.47
C LYS A 32 5.23 -40.49 -4.16
N PRO A 33 5.17 -41.84 -4.13
CA PRO A 33 6.15 -42.67 -4.79
C PRO A 33 6.07 -42.50 -6.31
N ILE A 34 7.22 -42.33 -6.96
CA ILE A 34 7.35 -42.17 -8.41
C ILE A 34 7.77 -43.51 -9.02
N SER A 35 7.16 -43.89 -10.15
CA SER A 35 7.55 -45.10 -10.88
C SER A 35 8.93 -44.95 -11.51
N GLN A 36 9.64 -46.07 -11.68
CA GLN A 36 10.93 -46.11 -12.37
C GLN A 36 10.80 -45.53 -13.80
N ASP A 37 11.79 -44.74 -14.21
CA ASP A 37 11.89 -44.06 -15.53
C ASP A 37 10.83 -42.97 -15.84
N LYS A 38 10.13 -42.44 -14.82
CA LYS A 38 9.25 -41.27 -14.95
C LYS A 38 9.91 -39.97 -14.47
N VAL A 39 9.58 -38.87 -15.15
CA VAL A 39 9.83 -37.49 -14.71
C VAL A 39 8.52 -36.94 -14.15
N GLU A 40 8.54 -36.38 -12.95
CA GLU A 40 7.38 -35.77 -12.30
C GLU A 40 7.72 -34.34 -11.88
N GLU A 41 6.72 -33.46 -11.86
CA GLU A 41 6.88 -32.07 -11.43
C GLU A 41 6.92 -31.97 -9.91
N THR A 42 7.79 -31.10 -9.39
CA THR A 42 7.82 -30.72 -7.97
C THR A 42 7.52 -29.24 -7.86
N VAL A 43 6.52 -28.89 -7.06
CA VAL A 43 6.15 -27.49 -6.82
C VAL A 43 7.01 -26.96 -5.66
N VAL A 44 7.63 -25.80 -5.88
CA VAL A 44 8.35 -25.06 -4.84
C VAL A 44 7.58 -23.77 -4.58
N GLU A 45 7.04 -23.63 -3.37
CA GLU A 45 6.21 -22.48 -3.00
C GLU A 45 6.96 -21.50 -2.09
N TYR A 46 6.73 -20.20 -2.31
CA TYR A 46 7.23 -19.13 -1.46
C TYR A 46 6.14 -18.08 -1.29
N THR A 47 5.78 -17.77 -0.05
CA THR A 47 4.77 -16.77 0.27
C THR A 47 5.36 -15.71 1.21
N LYS A 48 5.25 -14.46 0.81
CA LYS A 48 5.67 -13.29 1.60
C LYS A 48 4.59 -12.21 1.51
N ALA A 49 4.30 -11.56 2.64
CA ALA A 49 3.38 -10.44 2.68
C ALA A 49 4.00 -9.18 2.06
N SER A 50 3.19 -8.37 1.38
CA SER A 50 3.61 -7.07 0.83
C SER A 50 3.92 -6.06 1.94
N THR A 51 5.01 -5.31 1.78
CA THR A 51 5.42 -4.22 2.68
C THR A 51 5.91 -3.03 1.87
N PHE A 52 5.57 -1.81 2.30
CA PHE A 52 6.05 -0.59 1.65
C PHE A 52 6.19 0.55 2.65
N SER A 53 6.90 1.60 2.24
CA SER A 53 7.12 2.83 2.99
C SER A 53 7.10 4.01 2.04
N VAL A 54 6.64 5.16 2.55
CA VAL A 54 6.45 6.39 1.78
C VAL A 54 7.18 7.53 2.48
N VAL A 55 7.95 8.30 1.72
CA VAL A 55 8.65 9.51 2.18
C VAL A 55 8.01 10.72 1.52
N ILE A 56 7.46 11.61 2.36
CA ILE A 56 6.76 12.83 1.95
C ILE A 56 7.43 14.03 2.64
N PRO A 57 7.63 15.15 1.95
CA PRO A 57 8.20 16.36 2.55
C PRO A 57 7.31 16.92 3.67
N LYS A 58 7.94 17.29 4.78
CA LYS A 58 7.26 17.94 5.92
C LYS A 58 7.14 19.45 5.79
N LYS A 59 7.85 20.04 4.83
CA LYS A 59 7.88 21.48 4.57
C LYS A 59 8.13 21.71 3.09
N ILE A 60 7.31 22.56 2.49
CA ILE A 60 7.46 23.07 1.13
C ILE A 60 7.53 24.59 1.25
N VAL A 61 8.47 25.22 0.55
CA VAL A 61 8.67 26.68 0.58
C VAL A 61 8.49 27.21 -0.83
N LEU A 62 7.47 28.04 -1.03
CA LEU A 62 7.19 28.62 -2.33
C LEU A 62 8.29 29.62 -2.72
N ASP A 63 8.70 29.57 -3.99
CA ASP A 63 9.57 30.56 -4.60
C ASP A 63 8.90 31.94 -4.60
N THR A 64 9.69 32.99 -4.35
CA THR A 64 9.15 34.36 -4.23
C THR A 64 8.77 34.99 -5.57
N GLN A 65 9.31 34.50 -6.70
CA GLN A 65 9.04 35.06 -8.03
C GLN A 65 7.84 34.37 -8.67
N ASN A 66 7.88 33.04 -8.75
CA ASN A 66 6.88 32.21 -9.41
C ASN A 66 5.76 31.78 -8.46
N LYS A 67 5.94 31.95 -7.14
CA LYS A 67 4.96 31.60 -6.10
C LYS A 67 4.57 30.11 -6.13
N ASN A 68 5.53 29.26 -6.51
CA ASN A 68 5.36 27.83 -6.59
C ASN A 68 6.58 27.09 -6.02
N SER A 69 6.45 25.79 -5.79
CA SER A 69 7.57 24.92 -5.43
C SER A 69 7.27 23.50 -5.85
N ASP A 70 8.27 22.84 -6.41
CA ASP A 70 8.23 21.40 -6.64
C ASP A 70 8.48 20.65 -5.34
N TYR A 71 7.98 19.42 -5.30
CA TYR A 71 8.20 18.46 -4.23
C TYR A 71 8.33 17.05 -4.81
N ALA A 72 9.01 16.17 -4.10
CA ALA A 72 9.16 14.77 -4.50
C ALA A 72 8.59 13.84 -3.42
N VAL A 73 7.85 12.83 -3.85
CA VAL A 73 7.37 11.72 -3.02
C VAL A 73 8.12 10.47 -3.42
N ARG A 74 8.65 9.73 -2.45
CA ARG A 74 9.42 8.51 -2.68
C ARG A 74 8.71 7.32 -2.06
N VAL A 75 8.65 6.21 -2.79
CA VAL A 75 8.03 4.96 -2.32
C VAL A 75 9.03 3.83 -2.50
N TYR A 76 9.18 3.01 -1.45
CA TYR A 76 10.07 1.86 -1.46
C TYR A 76 9.49 0.69 -0.68
N GLY A 77 9.92 -0.52 -1.03
CA GLY A 77 9.50 -1.75 -0.36
C GLY A 77 9.49 -2.95 -1.28
N ASP A 78 8.63 -3.89 -0.95
CA ASP A 78 8.43 -5.13 -1.69
C ASP A 78 6.95 -5.50 -1.64
N ILE A 79 6.27 -5.35 -2.77
CA ILE A 79 4.83 -5.63 -2.90
C ILE A 79 4.61 -6.70 -3.97
N SER A 80 3.51 -7.42 -3.83
CA SER A 80 3.11 -8.43 -4.81
C SER A 80 2.91 -7.80 -6.19
N SER A 81 3.18 -8.57 -7.24
CA SER A 81 3.14 -8.08 -8.63
C SER A 81 1.74 -7.67 -9.09
N ASP A 82 0.70 -8.20 -8.44
CA ASP A 82 -0.72 -7.86 -8.65
C ASP A 82 -1.17 -6.62 -7.85
N LYS A 83 -0.25 -5.91 -7.19
CA LYS A 83 -0.53 -4.71 -6.39
C LYS A 83 0.21 -3.49 -6.91
N LYS A 84 -0.32 -2.32 -6.57
CA LYS A 84 0.32 -1.01 -6.71
C LYS A 84 0.16 -0.19 -5.42
N VAL A 85 1.12 0.70 -5.16
CA VAL A 85 0.99 1.71 -4.10
C VAL A 85 0.48 2.99 -4.72
N THR A 86 -0.58 3.57 -4.17
CA THR A 86 -1.08 4.88 -4.60
C THR A 86 -0.73 5.92 -3.55
N VAL A 87 -0.13 7.04 -3.98
CA VAL A 87 0.16 8.20 -3.14
C VAL A 87 -0.24 9.46 -3.90
N ALA A 88 -1.34 10.07 -3.48
CA ALA A 88 -1.88 11.28 -4.08
C ALA A 88 -2.06 12.36 -3.01
N PRO A 89 -1.68 13.62 -3.27
CA PRO A 89 -2.15 14.73 -2.44
C PRO A 89 -3.69 14.76 -2.46
N GLN A 90 -4.31 14.91 -1.29
CA GLN A 90 -5.76 14.95 -1.14
C GLN A 90 -6.36 16.07 -2.01
N ASP A 91 -5.66 17.20 -2.07
CA ASP A 91 -6.10 18.44 -2.68
C ASP A 91 -5.81 18.54 -4.20
N ALA A 92 -5.22 17.50 -4.82
CA ALA A 92 -5.09 17.42 -6.29
C ALA A 92 -6.27 16.72 -6.98
N LEU A 93 -7.24 16.23 -6.21
CA LEU A 93 -8.46 15.65 -6.78
C LEU A 93 -9.37 16.80 -7.22
N THR A 94 -9.35 17.11 -8.53
CA THR A 94 -10.32 18.02 -9.14
C THR A 94 -11.75 17.58 -8.83
N ASP A 95 -12.60 18.53 -8.46
CA ASP A 95 -14.06 18.40 -8.28
C ASP A 95 -14.59 17.72 -7.00
N ILE A 96 -13.85 17.75 -5.89
CA ILE A 96 -14.42 17.41 -4.56
C ILE A 96 -14.55 18.66 -3.69
N GLU A 97 -15.80 19.07 -3.41
CA GLU A 97 -16.11 20.19 -2.53
C GLU A 97 -15.53 19.94 -1.10
N GLY A 98 -14.81 20.92 -0.57
CA GLY A 98 -14.18 20.83 0.76
C GLY A 98 -12.74 20.28 0.80
N ILE A 99 -12.14 20.01 -0.36
CA ILE A 99 -10.78 19.44 -0.50
C ILE A 99 -9.76 20.46 -1.07
N ASN A 100 -10.13 21.73 -1.23
CA ASN A 100 -9.19 22.74 -1.73
C ASN A 100 -8.11 23.10 -0.70
N PHE A 101 -6.87 23.22 -1.17
CA PHE A 101 -5.75 23.71 -0.38
C PHE A 101 -5.80 25.24 -0.24
N TYR A 102 -5.68 25.74 0.99
CA TYR A 102 -5.63 27.18 1.26
C TYR A 102 -4.39 27.58 2.05
N MET A 103 -3.77 28.68 1.61
CA MET A 103 -2.76 29.42 2.35
C MET A 103 -3.46 30.46 3.24
N ILE A 104 -3.18 30.40 4.55
CA ILE A 104 -3.79 31.25 5.57
C ILE A 104 -2.76 32.28 6.05
N ASP A 105 -3.15 33.55 6.05
CA ASP A 105 -2.34 34.64 6.61
C ASP A 105 -2.18 34.45 8.13
N GLN A 106 -0.93 34.51 8.58
CA GLN A 106 -0.53 34.34 9.98
C GLN A 106 -0.52 35.66 10.77
N ALA A 107 -0.95 36.77 10.17
CA ALA A 107 -1.13 38.04 10.87
C ALA A 107 -2.17 37.94 12.01
N THR A 108 -2.11 38.88 12.94
CA THR A 108 -3.08 38.98 14.06
C THR A 108 -4.50 39.25 13.57
N ALA A 109 -5.49 38.83 14.36
CA ALA A 109 -6.90 39.07 14.07
C ALA A 109 -7.17 40.59 13.88
N GLY A 110 -7.88 40.94 12.80
CA GLY A 110 -8.15 42.33 12.40
C GLY A 110 -7.27 42.87 11.27
N THR A 111 -6.11 42.25 11.01
CA THR A 111 -5.22 42.59 9.87
C THR A 111 -5.05 41.45 8.87
N LYS A 112 -5.74 40.32 9.10
CA LYS A 112 -5.65 39.14 8.24
C LYS A 112 -6.18 39.42 6.85
N LYS A 113 -5.38 39.07 5.86
CA LYS A 113 -5.81 38.96 4.47
C LYS A 113 -6.75 37.76 4.29
N ALA A 114 -7.51 37.77 3.19
CA ALA A 114 -8.31 36.62 2.79
C ALA A 114 -7.42 35.40 2.52
N ASN A 115 -7.97 34.20 2.75
CA ASN A 115 -7.30 32.95 2.40
C ASN A 115 -7.03 32.91 0.90
N VAL A 116 -5.86 32.40 0.53
CA VAL A 116 -5.47 32.23 -0.87
C VAL A 116 -5.59 30.75 -1.21
N GLN A 117 -6.45 30.41 -2.16
CA GLN A 117 -6.47 29.06 -2.73
C GLN A 117 -5.17 28.83 -3.49
N ALA A 118 -4.58 27.66 -3.28
CA ALA A 118 -3.38 27.23 -3.97
C ALA A 118 -3.66 25.87 -4.62
N ASP A 119 -2.98 25.62 -5.73
CA ASP A 119 -3.09 24.39 -6.49
C ASP A 119 -2.02 23.42 -6.00
N VAL A 120 -2.40 22.16 -5.80
CA VAL A 120 -1.48 21.06 -5.51
C VAL A 120 -1.67 20.03 -6.62
N THR A 121 -0.59 19.59 -7.25
CA THR A 121 -0.62 18.69 -8.40
C THR A 121 0.43 17.60 -8.28
N GLN A 122 0.11 16.39 -8.77
CA GLN A 122 1.05 15.29 -8.93
C GLN A 122 0.55 14.41 -10.09
N ASP A 123 1.24 14.44 -11.22
CA ASP A 123 0.75 13.84 -12.47
C ASP A 123 0.67 12.31 -12.41
N VAL A 124 1.56 11.69 -11.64
CA VAL A 124 1.60 10.24 -11.48
C VAL A 124 1.56 9.91 -9.99
N VAL A 125 0.50 9.20 -9.60
CA VAL A 125 0.20 8.86 -8.21
C VAL A 125 0.33 7.39 -7.89
N ASP A 126 0.55 6.54 -8.90
CA ASP A 126 0.61 5.09 -8.75
C ASP A 126 2.04 4.58 -8.90
N TRP A 127 2.51 3.74 -8.00
CA TRP A 127 3.78 3.01 -8.09
C TRP A 127 3.50 1.52 -8.30
N THR A 128 4.00 0.99 -9.40
CA THR A 128 4.02 -0.45 -9.69
C THR A 128 4.95 -1.20 -8.72
N SER A 129 4.77 -2.51 -8.60
CA SER A 129 5.67 -3.36 -7.80
C SER A 129 7.15 -3.17 -8.15
N ALA A 130 7.48 -3.12 -9.45
CA ALA A 130 8.84 -2.86 -9.92
C ALA A 130 9.38 -1.50 -9.47
N GLU A 131 8.56 -0.45 -9.54
CA GLU A 131 8.93 0.90 -9.10
C GLU A 131 9.10 1.00 -7.58
N VAL A 132 8.30 0.25 -6.80
CA VAL A 132 8.42 0.17 -5.34
C VAL A 132 9.72 -0.55 -4.95
N THR A 133 10.07 -1.64 -5.62
CA THR A 133 11.35 -2.34 -5.39
C THR A 133 12.55 -1.51 -5.84
N ALA A 134 12.40 -0.73 -6.91
CA ALA A 134 13.43 0.16 -7.43
C ALA A 134 13.58 1.47 -6.65
N ASP A 135 12.74 1.70 -5.62
CA ASP A 135 12.86 2.84 -4.73
C ASP A 135 12.80 4.20 -5.48
N THR A 136 11.69 4.37 -6.19
CA THR A 136 11.51 5.49 -7.13
C THR A 136 10.80 6.67 -6.49
N SER A 137 11.03 7.86 -7.06
CA SER A 137 10.36 9.10 -6.66
C SER A 137 9.49 9.65 -7.80
N LYS A 138 8.40 10.32 -7.43
CA LYS A 138 7.52 11.04 -8.35
C LYS A 138 7.34 12.47 -7.85
N ASP A 139 7.41 13.40 -8.80
CA ASP A 139 7.36 14.82 -8.51
C ASP A 139 5.93 15.34 -8.53
N GLY A 140 5.69 16.37 -7.73
CA GLY A 140 4.49 17.18 -7.74
C GLY A 140 4.83 18.64 -7.51
N ASN A 141 3.82 19.50 -7.58
CA ASN A 141 3.99 20.95 -7.47
C ASN A 141 2.91 21.57 -6.57
N VAL A 142 3.29 22.61 -5.83
CA VAL A 142 2.37 23.51 -5.14
C VAL A 142 2.49 24.91 -5.74
N ALA A 143 1.39 25.53 -6.13
CA ALA A 143 1.36 26.87 -6.71
C ALA A 143 0.31 27.77 -6.05
N ALA A 144 0.70 28.98 -5.66
CA ALA A 144 -0.20 29.99 -5.06
C ALA A 144 -0.06 31.33 -5.82
N PRO A 145 -0.47 31.42 -7.09
CA PRO A 145 -0.13 32.55 -7.97
C PRO A 145 -0.64 33.91 -7.46
N THR A 146 -1.74 33.92 -6.72
CA THR A 146 -2.36 35.13 -6.18
C THR A 146 -1.86 35.51 -4.78
N ILE A 147 -0.96 34.72 -4.17
CA ILE A 147 -0.41 35.02 -2.85
C ILE A 147 0.40 36.33 -2.87
N THR A 148 0.33 37.10 -1.79
CA THR A 148 0.99 38.41 -1.66
C THR A 148 2.00 38.41 -0.53
N ALA A 149 2.78 39.48 -0.36
CA ALA A 149 3.75 39.60 0.72
C ALA A 149 3.10 39.37 2.11
N GLY A 150 3.77 38.62 2.97
CA GLY A 150 3.27 38.27 4.31
C GLY A 150 3.81 36.92 4.78
N ASN A 151 3.38 36.51 5.96
CA ASN A 151 3.64 35.17 6.47
C ASN A 151 2.39 34.31 6.25
N TRP A 152 2.54 33.26 5.45
CA TRP A 152 1.44 32.39 5.06
C TRP A 152 1.74 30.95 5.44
N LYS A 153 0.70 30.23 5.86
CA LYS A 153 0.80 28.80 6.17
C LYS A 153 -0.45 28.09 5.70
N GLY A 154 -0.25 26.97 5.00
CA GLY A 154 -1.28 25.99 4.70
C GLY A 154 -0.76 24.59 5.06
N THR A 155 -1.67 23.65 5.23
CA THR A 155 -1.37 22.22 5.34
C THR A 155 -2.33 21.45 4.44
N PHE A 156 -1.81 20.50 3.66
CA PHE A 156 -2.60 19.49 2.94
C PHE A 156 -2.10 18.10 3.32
N ASN A 157 -2.91 17.08 3.07
CA ASN A 157 -2.59 15.68 3.37
C ASN A 157 -2.33 14.88 2.10
N PHE A 158 -1.70 13.71 2.25
CA PHE A 158 -1.60 12.72 1.19
C PHE A 158 -2.44 11.50 1.55
N ASN A 159 -3.20 11.02 0.57
CA ASN A 159 -3.86 9.73 0.61
C ASN A 159 -2.84 8.66 0.17
N ILE A 160 -2.71 7.61 0.98
CA ILE A 160 -1.78 6.51 0.73
C ILE A 160 -2.56 5.20 0.82
N ALA A 161 -2.48 4.35 -0.22
CA ALA A 161 -3.14 3.05 -0.21
C ALA A 161 -2.32 1.98 -0.94
N LEU A 162 -2.60 0.72 -0.61
CA LEU A 162 -2.24 -0.43 -1.43
C LEU A 162 -3.50 -0.86 -2.19
N ALA A 163 -3.41 -0.89 -3.52
CA ALA A 163 -4.52 -1.21 -4.41
C ALA A 163 -4.14 -2.36 -5.34
N ASP A 164 -5.13 -2.94 -6.01
CA ASP A 164 -4.90 -3.90 -7.08
C ASP A 164 -4.26 -3.18 -8.29
N ALA A 165 -3.29 -3.85 -8.91
CA ALA A 165 -2.77 -3.44 -10.21
C ALA A 165 -3.80 -3.78 -11.29
N GLU A 166 -3.96 -2.87 -12.26
CA GLU A 166 -4.82 -3.08 -13.45
C GLU A 166 -4.15 -3.99 -14.49
#